data_AF-A0AAD5J0Z0-F1
#
_entry.id   AF-A0AAD5J0Z0-F1
#
_cell.length_a   1.000
_cell.length_b   1.000
_cell.length_c   1.000
_cell.angle_alpha   90.00
_cell.angle_beta   90.00
_cell.angle_gamma   90.00
#
_symmetry.space_group_name_H-M   'P 1'
#
loop_
_entity.id
_entity.type
_entity.pdbx_description
1 polymer ?
#
loop_
_entity_poly.entity_id
_entity_poly.type
_entity_poly.pdbx_seq_one_letter_code
_entity_poly.pdbx_strand_id
1 'polypeptide(L)'
;MAAVSLGTETDGSILCLSSYNSVVGIKPTVDLTSRDGVVPITHRLDTIGSICRTVADAVFVLDAIVGIDHNDNATREASKYIPVGGYIQFLKPSGLKGNVEKHKFATK
;
A
#
# COMPACT_ATOMS: atom_id res chain seq x y z
N MET A 1 -2.81 -2.13 19.83
CA MET A 1 -1.62 -1.86 18.99
C MET A 1 -1.24 -3.12 18.23
N ALA A 2 -0.61 -3.00 17.05
CA ALA A 2 -0.18 -4.13 16.22
C ALA A 2 1.21 -3.87 15.59
N ALA A 3 1.86 -4.93 15.10
CA ALA A 3 3.13 -4.83 14.39
C ALA A 3 2.96 -4.10 13.05
N VAL A 4 1.95 -4.50 12.29
CA VAL A 4 1.51 -3.97 10.99
C VAL A 4 -0.02 -4.01 10.92
N SER A 5 -0.61 -3.28 9.98
CA SER A 5 -2.06 -3.31 9.74
C SER A 5 -2.39 -3.23 8.25
N LEU A 6 -3.55 -3.77 7.88
CA LEU A 6 -4.17 -3.57 6.58
C LEU A 6 -5.23 -2.48 6.67
N GLY A 7 -5.40 -1.73 5.59
CA GLY A 7 -6.49 -0.78 5.41
C GLY A 7 -7.08 -0.94 4.02
N THR A 8 -8.30 -0.44 3.84
CA THR A 8 -8.96 -0.32 2.54
C THR A 8 -8.99 1.15 2.15
N GLU A 9 -8.77 1.47 0.88
CA GLU A 9 -8.95 2.82 0.37
C GLU A 9 -9.85 2.83 -0.86
N THR A 10 -10.88 3.65 -0.78
CA THR A 10 -11.69 4.09 -1.93
C THR A 10 -11.22 5.47 -2.39
N ASP A 11 -11.05 6.38 -1.43
CA ASP A 11 -10.54 7.74 -1.65
C ASP A 11 -9.87 8.25 -0.36
N GLY A 12 -8.55 8.18 -0.29
CA GLY A 12 -7.74 8.70 0.80
C GLY A 12 -7.73 7.91 2.10
N SER A 13 -8.57 6.89 2.33
CA SER A 13 -8.70 6.24 3.66
C SER A 13 -7.40 5.64 4.22
N ILE A 14 -6.47 5.14 3.37
CA ILE A 14 -5.14 4.69 3.79
C ILE A 14 -4.19 5.90 3.87
N LEU A 15 -4.10 6.70 2.80
CA LEU A 15 -3.09 7.75 2.66
C LEU A 15 -3.33 8.94 3.61
N CYS A 16 -4.58 9.39 3.71
CA CYS A 16 -5.01 10.48 4.58
C CYS A 16 -4.76 10.11 6.04
N LEU A 17 -5.23 8.95 6.49
CA LEU A 17 -5.01 8.47 7.86
C LEU A 17 -3.51 8.33 8.17
N SER A 18 -2.74 7.78 7.23
CA SER A 18 -1.30 7.60 7.40
C SER A 18 -0.57 8.94 7.56
N SER A 19 -0.96 9.93 6.74
CA SER A 19 -0.44 11.29 6.81
C SER A 19 -0.75 11.96 8.15
N TYR A 20 -1.99 11.84 8.64
CA TYR A 20 -2.41 12.44 9.91
C TYR A 20 -1.75 11.80 11.14
N ASN A 21 -1.37 10.51 11.06
CA ASN A 21 -0.81 9.77 12.18
C ASN A 21 0.69 9.52 12.10
N SER A 22 1.39 10.17 11.15
CA SER A 22 2.84 10.03 10.96
C SER A 22 3.29 8.57 10.78
N VAL A 23 2.55 7.81 9.98
CA VAL A 23 2.87 6.42 9.60
C VAL A 23 2.95 6.29 8.08
N VAL A 24 3.49 5.17 7.61
CA VAL A 24 3.60 4.85 6.18
C VAL A 24 2.34 4.13 5.73
N GLY A 25 1.67 4.69 4.72
CA GLY A 25 0.55 4.05 4.03
C GLY A 25 0.90 3.74 2.58
N ILE A 26 0.62 2.53 2.12
CA ILE A 26 0.70 2.17 0.70
C ILE A 26 -0.70 1.81 0.24
N LYS A 27 -1.25 2.65 -0.66
CA LYS A 27 -2.38 2.30 -1.49
C LYS A 27 -1.84 1.72 -2.81
N PRO A 28 -1.98 0.43 -3.09
CA PRO A 28 -1.49 -0.12 -4.34
C PRO A 28 -2.33 0.34 -5.54
N THR A 29 -1.89 -0.08 -6.73
CA THR A 29 -2.72 -0.01 -7.94
C THR A 29 -4.00 -0.79 -7.70
N VAL A 30 -5.13 -0.26 -8.17
CA VAL A 30 -6.42 -0.96 -8.09
C VAL A 30 -6.29 -2.35 -8.70
N ASP A 31 -6.94 -3.33 -8.10
CA ASP A 31 -6.92 -4.75 -8.46
C ASP A 31 -5.59 -5.49 -8.18
N LEU A 32 -4.53 -4.83 -7.73
CA LEU A 32 -3.25 -5.51 -7.43
C LEU A 32 -3.32 -6.43 -6.21
N THR A 33 -4.28 -6.16 -5.32
CA THR A 33 -4.59 -6.97 -4.13
C THR A 33 -6.04 -7.38 -4.19
N SER A 34 -6.34 -8.61 -3.76
CA SER A 34 -7.72 -9.12 -3.78
C SER A 34 -8.62 -8.32 -2.85
N ARG A 35 -9.87 -8.11 -3.29
CA ARG A 35 -10.95 -7.54 -2.47
C ARG A 35 -11.97 -8.59 -2.03
N ASP A 36 -11.73 -9.86 -2.31
CA ASP A 36 -12.60 -10.92 -1.83
C ASP A 36 -12.68 -10.90 -0.28
N GLY A 37 -13.89 -11.08 0.25
CA GLY A 37 -14.15 -11.00 1.69
C GLY A 37 -14.11 -9.58 2.31
N VAL A 38 -13.85 -8.52 1.53
CA VAL A 38 -13.90 -7.14 1.99
C VAL A 38 -15.24 -6.51 1.65
N VAL A 39 -15.87 -5.83 2.60
CA VAL A 39 -17.13 -5.10 2.35
C VAL A 39 -16.85 -3.92 1.40
N PRO A 40 -17.46 -3.88 0.20
CA PRO A 40 -17.10 -2.90 -0.82
C PRO A 40 -17.81 -1.56 -0.64
N ILE A 41 -17.18 -0.49 -1.14
CA ILE A 41 -17.81 0.79 -1.48
C ILE A 41 -17.93 0.91 -3.01
N THR A 42 -16.84 0.70 -3.74
CA THR A 42 -16.84 0.64 -5.21
C THR A 42 -15.66 -0.16 -5.78
N HIS A 43 -15.97 -1.15 -6.61
CA HIS A 43 -14.97 -1.98 -7.30
C HIS A 43 -14.06 -1.20 -8.26
N ARG A 44 -14.34 0.07 -8.55
CA ARG A 44 -13.48 0.87 -9.43
C ARG A 44 -12.33 1.55 -8.71
N LEU A 45 -12.44 1.73 -7.41
CA LEU A 45 -11.48 2.49 -6.61
C LEU A 45 -10.97 1.71 -5.40
N ASP A 46 -11.79 0.81 -4.86
CA ASP A 46 -11.44 0.04 -3.67
C ASP A 46 -10.16 -0.76 -3.91
N THR A 47 -9.28 -0.69 -2.93
CA THR A 47 -8.05 -1.48 -2.86
C THR A 47 -7.67 -1.73 -1.42
N ILE A 48 -6.99 -2.86 -1.16
CA ILE A 48 -6.43 -3.19 0.14
C ILE A 48 -4.97 -2.76 0.11
N GLY A 49 -4.48 -2.19 1.20
CA GLY A 49 -3.10 -1.75 1.31
C GLY A 49 -2.58 -1.84 2.73
N SER A 50 -1.30 -1.52 2.90
CA SER A 50 -0.61 -1.63 4.18
C SER A 50 -0.50 -0.29 4.88
N ILE A 51 -0.67 -0.28 6.21
CA ILE A 51 -0.37 0.84 7.10
C ILE A 51 0.63 0.35 8.15
N CYS A 52 1.84 0.92 8.15
CA CYS A 52 2.98 0.45 8.93
C CYS A 52 3.85 1.61 9.44
N ARG A 53 4.73 1.35 10.42
CA ARG A 53 5.66 2.37 10.95
C ARG A 53 6.84 2.67 10.02
N THR A 54 7.24 1.71 9.18
CA THR A 54 8.38 1.86 8.28
C THR A 54 8.01 1.48 6.84
N VAL A 55 8.75 2.04 5.88
CA VAL A 55 8.59 1.68 4.45
C VAL A 55 8.94 0.21 4.22
N ALA A 56 9.94 -0.31 4.93
CA ALA A 56 10.31 -1.71 4.84
C ALA A 56 9.12 -2.61 5.22
N ASP A 57 8.51 -2.38 6.38
CA ASP A 57 7.35 -3.16 6.85
C ASP A 57 6.17 -3.05 5.87
N ALA A 58 5.89 -1.84 5.37
CA ALA A 58 4.81 -1.63 4.40
C ALA A 58 5.03 -2.42 3.11
N VAL A 59 6.26 -2.46 2.60
CA VAL A 59 6.61 -3.23 1.40
C VAL A 59 6.59 -4.74 1.66
N PHE A 60 7.05 -5.21 2.84
CA PHE A 60 6.93 -6.63 3.20
C PHE A 60 5.47 -7.08 3.26
N VAL A 61 4.58 -6.25 3.81
CA VAL A 61 3.15 -6.55 3.85
C VAL A 61 2.56 -6.53 2.45
N LEU A 62 2.88 -5.52 1.63
CA LEU A 62 2.43 -5.46 0.25
C LEU A 62 2.83 -6.72 -0.51
N ASP A 63 4.10 -7.13 -0.42
CA ASP A 63 4.62 -8.30 -1.13
C ASP A 63 3.94 -9.61 -0.71
N ALA A 64 3.45 -9.67 0.53
CA ALA A 64 2.71 -10.81 1.04
C ALA A 64 1.24 -10.87 0.57
N ILE A 65 0.61 -9.74 0.21
CA ILE A 65 -0.82 -9.67 -0.13
C ILE A 65 -1.10 -9.45 -1.62
N VAL A 66 -0.10 -9.07 -2.40
CA VAL A 66 -0.22 -8.97 -3.86
C VAL A 66 -0.25 -10.35 -4.49
N GLY A 67 -1.12 -10.56 -5.47
CA GLY A 67 -1.22 -11.84 -6.14
C GLY A 67 -2.53 -12.04 -6.87
N ILE A 68 -2.58 -13.12 -7.65
CA ILE A 68 -3.81 -13.56 -8.29
C ILE A 68 -4.68 -14.23 -7.22
N ASP A 69 -5.94 -13.80 -7.15
CA ASP A 69 -6.99 -14.48 -6.43
C ASP A 69 -8.06 -14.97 -7.42
N HIS A 70 -8.46 -16.23 -7.30
CA HIS A 70 -9.49 -16.82 -8.14
C HIS A 70 -10.89 -16.29 -7.83
N ASN A 71 -11.10 -15.72 -6.64
CA ASN A 71 -12.37 -15.11 -6.23
C ASN A 71 -12.49 -13.63 -6.64
N ASP A 72 -11.38 -12.96 -6.96
CA ASP A 72 -11.36 -11.60 -7.50
C ASP A 72 -10.67 -11.59 -8.89
N ASN A 73 -11.49 -11.78 -9.94
CA ASN A 73 -11.01 -11.84 -11.33
C ASN A 73 -10.21 -10.62 -11.77
N ALA A 74 -10.38 -9.46 -11.12
CA ALA A 74 -9.65 -8.25 -11.48
C ALA A 74 -8.14 -8.39 -11.21
N THR A 75 -7.76 -9.21 -10.23
CA THR A 75 -6.35 -9.48 -9.88
C THR A 75 -5.57 -10.17 -10.99
N ARG A 76 -6.25 -10.88 -11.90
CA ARG A 76 -5.60 -11.60 -13.02
C ARG A 76 -4.89 -10.64 -13.95
N GLU A 77 -5.56 -9.55 -14.33
CA GLU A 77 -4.97 -8.53 -15.19
C GLU A 77 -3.92 -7.69 -14.46
N ALA A 78 -4.12 -7.42 -13.17
CA ALA A 78 -3.15 -6.66 -12.38
C ALA A 78 -1.86 -7.42 -12.09
N SER A 79 -1.89 -8.76 -12.10
CA SER A 79 -0.72 -9.61 -11.82
C SER A 79 0.48 -9.34 -12.73
N LYS A 80 0.27 -8.83 -13.95
CA LYS A 80 1.34 -8.42 -14.88
C LYS A 80 2.20 -7.27 -14.35
N TYR A 81 1.72 -6.53 -13.36
CA TYR A 81 2.45 -5.44 -12.71
C TYR A 81 3.21 -5.91 -11.46
N ILE A 82 3.07 -7.17 -11.05
CA ILE A 82 3.85 -7.75 -9.97
C ILE A 82 5.24 -8.11 -10.54
N PRO A 83 6.31 -7.50 -10.02
CA PRO A 83 7.65 -7.72 -10.53
C PRO A 83 8.13 -9.14 -10.20
N VAL A 84 8.91 -9.73 -11.10
CA VAL A 84 9.60 -11.00 -10.82
C VAL A 84 10.54 -10.78 -9.63
N GLY A 85 10.38 -11.57 -8.57
CA GLY A 85 11.14 -11.40 -7.32
C GLY A 85 10.52 -10.45 -6.28
N GLY A 86 9.28 -9.97 -6.51
CA GLY A 86 8.52 -9.19 -5.52
C GLY A 86 8.94 -7.73 -5.39
N TYR A 87 8.21 -6.95 -4.60
CA TYR A 87 8.47 -5.53 -4.37
C TYR A 87 9.64 -5.28 -3.40
N ILE A 88 9.98 -6.26 -2.57
CA ILE A 88 11.07 -6.18 -1.59
C ILE A 88 12.41 -5.86 -2.27
N GLN A 89 12.62 -6.34 -3.51
CA GLN A 89 13.86 -6.09 -4.26
C GLN A 89 14.14 -4.61 -4.53
N PHE A 90 13.14 -3.74 -4.41
CA PHE A 90 13.29 -2.30 -4.62
C PHE A 90 13.60 -1.53 -3.32
N LEU A 91 13.60 -2.20 -2.16
CA LEU A 91 13.95 -1.56 -0.90
C LEU A 91 15.43 -1.21 -0.86
N LYS A 92 15.71 0.07 -0.59
CA LYS A 92 17.06 0.61 -0.41
C LYS A 92 17.24 1.00 1.06
N PRO A 93 18.16 0.38 1.83
CA PRO A 93 18.34 0.68 3.26
C PRO A 93 18.57 2.16 3.58
N SER A 94 19.23 2.90 2.69
CA SER A 94 19.50 4.33 2.83
C SER A 94 18.59 5.21 1.96
N GLY A 95 17.49 4.68 1.41
CA GLY A 95 16.66 5.37 0.40
C GLY A 95 16.03 6.68 0.89
N LEU A 96 15.76 6.80 2.19
CA LEU A 96 15.19 8.00 2.80
C LEU A 96 16.26 8.98 3.33
N LYS A 97 17.53 8.58 3.39
CA LYS A 97 18.61 9.42 3.93
C LYS A 97 18.80 10.65 3.03
N GLY A 98 18.52 11.85 3.57
CA GLY A 98 18.60 13.13 2.85
C GLY A 98 17.30 13.60 2.17
N ASN A 99 16.22 12.80 2.21
CA ASN A 99 14.93 13.14 1.60
C ASN A 99 13.86 13.60 2.61
N VAL A 100 14.15 13.56 3.91
CA VAL A 100 13.18 13.83 4.99
C VAL A 100 12.99 15.34 5.25
N GLU A 101 13.77 16.23 4.63
CA GLU A 101 13.75 17.68 4.94
C GLU A 101 13.02 18.60 3.93
N LYS A 102 12.43 18.07 2.84
CA LYS A 102 11.86 18.93 1.78
C LYS A 102 10.40 19.38 1.99
N HIS A 103 9.74 18.92 3.04
CA HIS A 103 8.41 19.41 3.45
C HIS A 103 8.49 20.31 4.68
N LYS A 104 9.42 21.28 4.70
CA LYS A 104 9.22 22.48 5.51
C LYS A 104 7.98 23.16 4.96
N PHE A 105 6.90 23.07 5.73
CA PHE A 105 5.66 23.81 5.57
C PHE A 105 6.01 25.26 5.18
N ALA A 106 5.68 25.63 3.94
CA ALA A 106 5.56 27.01 3.54
C ALA A 106 4.30 27.56 4.23
N THR A 107 4.41 27.88 5.52
CA THR A 107 3.54 28.88 6.14
C THR A 107 3.93 30.22 5.56
N LYS A 108 3.02 30.81 4.78
CA LYS A 108 2.95 32.26 4.62
C LYS A 108 2.66 32.90 5.98
#